data_AF-A0A9P3PKN5-F1
#
_entry.id   AF-A0A9P3PKN5-F1
#
_cell.length_a   1.000
_cell.length_b   1.000
_cell.length_c   1.000
_cell.angle_alpha   90.00
_cell.angle_beta   90.00
_cell.angle_gamma   90.00
#
_symmetry.space_group_name_H-M   'P 1'
#
loop_
_entity.id
_entity.type
_entity.pdbx_description
1 polymer ?
#
loop_
_entity_poly.entity_id
_entity_poly.type
_entity_poly.pdbx_seq_one_letter_code
_entity_poly.pdbx_strand_id
1 'polypeptide(L)'
;MFRGALKEDSHKRRLYNQRFSPLRMGRPSLVWLPLSCSIVLLANPLGHKVILAIFTSIITANARLYHLPTSPASHVFASPGSSLIGHLRRYWTSYSDVKVVRLSMRLLSIAFTCVAIVLPRVAQVTAVPHGGVLSYNIAGTNYKGFTPYNTPVGQTTIQREWDSYDPITTPASGNLACNANGASLGSAQLSATVAAGSRVTAYYNQWPHTIGPVMVYMAKCPGSCTSANPSSLSWFKIDQAGLISGTLTTGLWGQGQLVANNNSWTSTIPASLPAGEYFIRHELLALHTSNQPQFYPECAQLKLTGGGSSSPSGSYLVQFPGAYKASDPGVTIDIYSQPTVTTYTIPGPPVWRG
;
A
#
# COMPACT_ATOMS: atom_id res chain seq x y z
N MET A 1 -53.29 -42.43 24.73
CA MET A 1 -52.68 -43.75 25.02
C MET A 1 -51.25 -43.48 25.48
N PHE A 2 -50.95 -43.35 26.78
CA PHE A 2 -50.57 -44.40 27.75
C PHE A 2 -49.48 -45.33 27.17
N ARG A 3 -48.28 -45.59 27.73
CA ARG A 3 -47.57 -45.47 29.03
C ARG A 3 -46.05 -45.35 28.69
N GLY A 4 -45.08 -44.88 29.48
CA GLY A 4 -44.91 -44.78 30.94
C GLY A 4 -43.80 -45.72 31.43
N ALA A 5 -42.66 -45.18 31.90
CA ALA A 5 -41.75 -45.72 32.95
C ALA A 5 -40.58 -44.71 33.13
N LEU A 6 -40.58 -43.79 34.10
CA LEU A 6 -40.35 -43.92 35.56
C LEU A 6 -38.90 -44.28 35.96
N LYS A 7 -38.20 -43.31 36.56
CA LYS A 7 -37.65 -43.44 37.91
C LYS A 7 -37.39 -42.07 38.60
N GLU A 8 -38.28 -41.78 39.57
CA GLU A 8 -38.11 -40.97 40.80
C GLU A 8 -36.92 -41.50 41.65
N ASP A 9 -36.36 -40.86 42.68
CA ASP A 9 -36.81 -39.87 43.68
C ASP A 9 -35.51 -39.36 44.41
N SER A 10 -35.39 -38.26 45.18
CA SER A 10 -36.19 -37.91 46.36
C SER A 10 -35.92 -36.49 46.92
N HIS A 11 -37.01 -35.77 47.21
CA HIS A 11 -37.36 -34.89 48.37
C HIS A 11 -36.32 -33.89 48.98
N LYS A 12 -36.51 -32.56 49.11
CA LYS A 12 -37.55 -31.63 49.65
C LYS A 12 -37.78 -31.58 51.19
N ARG A 13 -37.28 -30.48 51.80
CA ARG A 13 -37.82 -29.56 52.86
C ARG A 13 -37.99 -30.01 54.33
N ARG A 14 -37.35 -29.26 55.26
CA ARG A 14 -37.92 -28.45 56.40
C ARG A 14 -36.77 -27.93 57.30
N LEU A 15 -36.57 -26.61 57.42
CA LEU A 15 -36.87 -25.73 58.58
C LEU A 15 -36.30 -26.18 59.95
N TYR A 16 -35.32 -25.48 60.53
CA TYR A 16 -35.45 -24.45 61.60
C TYR A 16 -34.08 -24.10 62.25
N ASN A 17 -33.88 -22.81 62.51
CA ASN A 17 -32.86 -22.09 63.31
C ASN A 17 -31.83 -22.89 64.14
N GLN A 18 -30.52 -22.58 64.01
CA GLN A 18 -29.62 -22.24 65.13
C GLN A 18 -28.37 -21.42 64.70
N ARG A 19 -28.29 -20.20 65.26
CA ARG A 19 -27.15 -19.41 65.81
C ARG A 19 -25.78 -19.26 65.07
N PHE A 20 -25.33 -18.00 65.10
CA PHE A 20 -24.04 -17.40 64.69
C PHE A 20 -22.78 -17.92 65.43
N SER A 21 -21.64 -17.95 64.71
CA SER A 21 -20.31 -17.45 65.15
C SER A 21 -19.25 -17.52 64.00
N PRO A 22 -18.12 -16.77 64.05
CA PRO A 22 -17.65 -15.94 62.92
C PRO A 22 -16.56 -16.54 61.99
N LEU A 23 -16.51 -15.98 60.77
CA LEU A 23 -15.53 -16.22 59.71
C LEU A 23 -14.12 -15.69 60.04
N ARG A 24 -13.09 -16.54 59.88
CA ARG A 24 -11.68 -16.13 59.74
C ARG A 24 -11.38 -15.81 58.28
N MET A 25 -10.87 -14.60 58.00
CA MET A 25 -10.40 -14.19 56.67
C MET A 25 -9.08 -14.88 56.30
N GLY A 26 -9.03 -15.51 55.13
CA GLY A 26 -7.80 -15.92 54.44
C GLY A 26 -7.22 -14.78 53.58
N ARG A 27 -5.90 -14.79 53.37
CA ARG A 27 -5.10 -13.76 52.65
C ARG A 27 -5.45 -13.66 51.16
N PRO A 28 -5.41 -12.47 50.52
CA PRO A 28 -5.59 -12.34 49.08
C PRO A 28 -4.29 -12.58 48.29
N SER A 29 -4.41 -13.31 47.18
CA SER A 29 -3.37 -13.52 46.15
C SER A 29 -3.36 -12.33 45.17
N LEU A 30 -2.18 -11.83 44.80
CA LEU A 30 -2.05 -10.84 43.70
C LEU A 30 -2.28 -11.51 42.34
N VAL A 31 -3.18 -10.93 41.53
CA VAL A 31 -3.36 -11.26 40.10
C VAL A 31 -2.82 -10.08 39.28
N TRP A 32 -1.92 -10.35 38.33
CA TRP A 32 -1.45 -9.35 37.36
C TRP A 32 -2.42 -9.29 36.16
N LEU A 33 -2.88 -8.10 35.79
CA LEU A 33 -3.57 -7.83 34.52
C LEU A 33 -2.61 -7.12 33.55
N PRO A 34 -2.58 -7.48 32.26
CA PRO A 34 -1.73 -6.80 31.28
C PRO A 34 -2.30 -5.42 30.91
N LEU A 35 -1.43 -4.42 30.82
CA LEU A 35 -1.72 -3.11 30.24
C LEU A 35 -1.82 -3.25 28.71
N SER A 36 -3.01 -3.05 28.14
CA SER A 36 -3.19 -2.91 26.69
C SER A 36 -3.10 -1.43 26.30
N CYS A 37 -2.11 -1.11 25.45
CA CYS A 37 -1.97 0.21 24.81
C CYS A 37 -2.64 0.15 23.44
N SER A 38 -3.65 0.99 23.18
CA SER A 38 -4.30 1.08 21.86
C SER A 38 -3.87 2.37 21.16
N ILE A 39 -3.39 2.25 19.91
CA ILE A 39 -3.04 3.37 19.04
C ILE A 39 -4.24 3.62 18.11
N VAL A 40 -4.81 4.83 18.15
CA VAL A 40 -5.82 5.28 17.19
C VAL A 40 -5.16 6.23 16.19
N LEU A 41 -5.10 5.84 14.92
CA LEU A 41 -4.65 6.70 13.82
C LEU A 41 -5.86 7.48 13.28
N LEU A 42 -5.80 8.80 13.35
CA LEU A 42 -6.77 9.68 12.69
C LEU A 42 -6.13 10.26 11.42
N ALA A 43 -6.74 10.00 10.27
CA ALA A 43 -6.39 10.64 9.01
C ALA A 43 -7.18 11.95 8.83
N ASN A 44 -6.50 13.02 8.43
CA ASN A 44 -7.11 14.32 8.10
C ASN A 44 -7.13 14.49 6.56
N PRO A 45 -8.20 15.00 5.91
CA PRO A 45 -8.29 15.03 4.44
C PRO A 45 -7.42 16.11 3.76
N LEU A 46 -6.63 16.88 4.51
CA LEU A 46 -5.85 18.01 3.99
C LEU A 46 -4.39 17.94 4.47
N GLY A 47 -3.66 16.95 3.95
CA GLY A 47 -2.28 17.11 3.50
C GLY A 47 -1.12 17.44 4.46
N HIS A 48 -1.29 17.99 5.67
CA HIS A 48 -0.13 18.35 6.52
C HIS A 48 -0.33 18.17 8.04
N LYS A 49 0.69 17.50 8.64
CA LYS A 49 1.05 17.31 10.06
C LYS A 49 0.13 16.42 10.93
N VAL A 50 0.65 15.23 11.27
CA VAL A 50 0.13 14.35 12.33
C VAL A 50 0.72 14.81 13.69
N ILE A 51 -0.13 15.26 14.61
CA ILE A 51 0.22 15.42 16.03
C ILE A 51 -0.20 14.14 16.76
N LEU A 52 0.75 13.40 17.31
CA LEU A 52 0.49 12.21 18.11
C LEU A 52 0.16 12.62 19.55
N ALA A 53 -1.12 12.63 19.92
CA ALA A 53 -1.54 12.75 21.32
C ALA A 53 -1.71 11.35 21.91
N ILE A 54 -0.87 10.99 22.89
CA ILE A 54 -0.99 9.74 23.66
C ILE A 54 -1.91 10.01 24.85
N PHE A 55 -3.10 9.41 24.89
CA PHE A 55 -3.94 9.39 26.08
C PHE A 55 -3.71 8.09 26.87
N THR A 56 -3.24 8.21 28.10
CA THR A 56 -3.21 7.11 29.07
C THR A 56 -4.48 7.17 29.93
N SER A 57 -5.42 6.24 29.72
CA SER A 57 -6.59 6.09 30.61
C SER A 57 -6.23 5.19 31.79
N ILE A 58 -6.32 5.72 33.02
CA ILE A 58 -6.30 4.92 34.24
C ILE A 58 -7.74 4.51 34.55
N ILE A 59 -8.06 3.23 34.46
CA ILE A 59 -9.33 2.69 34.97
C ILE A 59 -9.18 2.48 36.47
N THR A 60 -9.81 3.33 37.30
CA THR A 60 -10.04 3.06 38.72
C THR A 60 -11.41 2.41 38.90
N ALA A 61 -11.43 1.15 39.33
CA ALA A 61 -12.64 0.44 39.69
C ALA A 61 -13.02 0.68 41.17
N ASN A 62 -14.31 0.98 41.38
CA ASN A 62 -15.13 0.78 42.58
C ASN A 62 -14.91 1.66 43.83
N ALA A 63 -15.75 2.69 43.96
CA ALA A 63 -16.34 3.06 45.24
C ALA A 63 -17.87 3.10 45.10
N ARG A 64 -18.56 2.41 46.04
CA ARG A 64 -20.01 2.16 46.08
C ARG A 64 -20.82 3.47 46.14
N LEU A 65 -21.80 3.61 45.25
CA LEU A 65 -22.89 4.59 45.37
C LEU A 65 -24.03 3.98 46.19
N TYR A 66 -24.33 4.58 47.34
CA TYR A 66 -25.63 4.41 48.02
C TYR A 66 -26.58 5.51 47.54
N HIS A 67 -27.83 5.13 47.28
CA HIS A 67 -28.92 5.97 46.80
C HIS A 67 -29.60 6.79 47.92
N LEU A 68 -30.19 7.93 47.50
CA LEU A 68 -31.38 8.68 47.98
C LEU A 68 -31.10 10.14 48.41
N PRO A 69 -32.08 11.07 48.37
CA PRO A 69 -32.85 11.56 47.21
C PRO A 69 -32.83 13.12 47.09
N THR A 70 -33.50 13.61 46.05
CA THR A 70 -33.65 14.99 45.52
C THR A 70 -34.24 16.08 46.42
N SER A 71 -33.77 17.34 46.30
CA SER A 71 -34.50 18.63 46.01
C SER A 71 -33.69 19.89 46.47
N PRO A 72 -34.03 21.17 46.17
CA PRO A 72 -33.19 22.02 45.32
C PRO A 72 -32.82 23.41 45.93
N ALA A 73 -32.09 24.19 45.14
CA ALA A 73 -31.92 25.65 45.20
C ALA A 73 -30.99 26.25 46.27
N SER A 74 -29.91 26.91 45.82
CA SER A 74 -29.81 28.39 45.88
C SER A 74 -28.50 28.89 45.26
N HIS A 75 -28.61 30.04 44.58
CA HIS A 75 -27.55 30.79 43.92
C HIS A 75 -26.58 31.42 44.93
N VAL A 76 -25.27 31.40 44.65
CA VAL A 76 -24.34 32.49 45.03
C VAL A 76 -23.29 32.67 43.93
N PHE A 77 -23.24 33.87 43.37
CA PHE A 77 -22.15 34.41 42.55
C PHE A 77 -21.05 34.95 43.47
N ALA A 78 -19.77 34.64 43.19
CA ALA A 78 -18.63 35.49 43.53
C ALA A 78 -17.39 35.13 42.68
N SER A 79 -16.82 36.15 42.03
CA SER A 79 -15.42 36.23 41.54
C SER A 79 -14.72 37.34 42.34
N PRO A 80 -13.39 37.63 42.24
CA PRO A 80 -12.24 36.87 41.72
C PRO A 80 -11.03 36.84 42.70
N GLY A 81 -10.04 35.97 42.42
CA GLY A 81 -8.61 36.21 42.71
C GLY A 81 -8.07 36.25 44.16
N SER A 82 -7.29 35.25 44.56
CA SER A 82 -5.98 35.44 45.21
C SER A 82 -5.29 34.10 45.48
N SER A 83 -3.96 34.14 45.35
CA SER A 83 -3.05 33.01 45.14
C SER A 83 -2.55 32.33 46.41
N LEU A 84 -2.22 31.05 46.24
CA LEU A 84 -1.03 30.33 46.70
C LEU A 84 -0.18 30.98 47.83
N ILE A 85 0.14 30.16 48.85
CA ILE A 85 1.04 30.39 50.00
C ILE A 85 0.27 30.74 51.28
N GLY A 86 -0.23 29.71 51.98
CA GLY A 86 -0.86 29.91 53.29
C GLY A 86 -1.21 28.67 54.11
N HIS A 87 -1.14 27.45 53.55
CA HIS A 87 -1.56 26.24 54.27
C HIS A 87 -0.51 25.11 54.28
N LEU A 88 0.79 25.47 54.25
CA LEU A 88 1.90 24.55 54.51
C LEU A 88 2.64 24.96 55.79
N ARG A 89 2.05 24.65 56.94
CA ARG A 89 2.75 24.38 58.22
C ARG A 89 1.71 24.19 59.32
N ARG A 90 1.33 22.94 59.59
CA ARG A 90 1.03 22.48 60.95
C ARG A 90 1.21 20.96 61.01
N TYR A 91 2.37 20.61 61.58
CA TYR A 91 2.64 19.46 62.43
C TYR A 91 2.41 18.05 61.89
N TRP A 92 3.47 17.57 61.24
CA TRP A 92 4.06 16.27 61.54
C TRP A 92 4.37 16.15 63.04
N THR A 93 3.84 15.13 63.71
CA THR A 93 4.61 14.28 64.65
C THR A 93 3.87 12.98 64.92
N SER A 94 4.65 11.88 64.91
CA SER A 94 4.34 10.53 65.43
C SER A 94 3.72 9.53 64.45
N TYR A 95 4.53 8.91 63.59
CA TYR A 95 5.12 7.60 63.90
C TYR A 95 6.15 7.20 62.84
N SER A 96 7.26 6.66 63.33
CA SER A 96 8.48 6.24 62.68
C SER A 96 8.32 5.04 61.75
N ASP A 97 8.77 5.14 60.48
CA ASP A 97 9.39 4.03 59.75
C ASP A 97 10.23 4.52 58.55
N VAL A 98 11.46 4.91 58.85
CA VAL A 98 12.49 5.29 57.88
C VAL A 98 13.08 4.02 57.27
N LYS A 99 12.42 3.43 56.27
CA LYS A 99 13.04 2.44 55.34
C LYS A 99 12.34 2.32 53.98
N VAL A 100 11.12 2.83 53.82
CA VAL A 100 10.38 2.75 52.54
C VAL A 100 10.67 3.93 51.59
N VAL A 101 11.13 5.07 52.11
CA VAL A 101 11.29 6.30 51.29
C VAL A 101 12.63 6.41 50.55
N ARG A 102 13.64 5.60 50.89
CA ARG A 102 14.93 5.61 50.17
C ARG A 102 14.99 4.65 48.97
N LEU A 103 13.99 3.78 48.78
CA LEU A 103 13.90 2.91 47.61
C LEU A 103 13.07 3.53 46.47
N SER A 104 12.16 4.46 46.78
CA SER A 104 11.28 5.11 45.81
C SER A 104 11.94 6.25 45.01
N MET A 105 13.04 6.84 45.48
CA MET A 105 13.75 7.89 44.72
C MET A 105 14.86 7.36 43.79
N ARG A 106 15.32 6.10 43.92
CA ARG A 106 16.26 5.50 42.95
C ARG A 106 15.57 4.82 41.76
N LEU A 107 14.30 4.43 41.90
CA LEU A 107 13.50 3.91 40.79
C LEU A 107 12.94 5.03 39.89
N LEU A 108 12.75 6.25 40.43
CA LEU A 108 12.30 7.39 39.64
C LEU A 108 13.41 7.99 38.74
N SER A 109 14.68 7.84 39.12
CA SER A 109 15.83 8.28 38.31
C SER A 109 16.28 7.26 37.25
N ILE A 110 15.75 6.03 37.25
CA ILE A 110 15.98 5.06 36.16
C ILE A 110 14.86 5.15 35.13
N ALA A 111 13.64 5.54 35.54
CA ALA A 111 12.52 5.76 34.63
C ALA A 111 12.69 6.99 33.71
N PHE A 112 13.51 7.98 34.11
CA PHE A 112 13.79 9.16 33.27
C PHE A 112 14.97 8.99 32.30
N THR A 113 15.75 7.91 32.40
CA THR A 113 16.91 7.66 31.52
C THR A 113 16.64 6.60 30.45
N CYS A 114 15.47 5.97 30.45
CA CYS A 114 15.04 5.05 29.37
C CYS A 114 14.07 5.69 28.36
N VAL A 115 13.72 6.97 28.52
CA VAL A 115 12.99 7.75 27.49
C VAL A 115 13.98 8.49 26.56
N ALA A 116 15.24 8.07 26.55
CA ALA A 116 16.18 8.44 25.52
C ALA A 116 15.95 7.59 24.26
N ILE A 117 15.09 8.13 23.38
CA ILE A 117 15.26 8.02 21.92
C ILE A 117 15.16 6.58 21.37
N VAL A 118 13.96 5.99 21.45
CA VAL A 118 13.46 5.22 20.29
C VAL A 118 12.66 6.21 19.46
N LEU A 119 13.36 7.09 18.74
CA LEU A 119 12.74 7.69 17.57
C LEU A 119 12.41 6.51 16.65
N PRO A 120 11.14 6.23 16.30
CA PRO A 120 10.91 5.42 15.13
C PRO A 120 11.65 6.16 14.03
N ARG A 121 12.67 5.52 13.43
CA ARG A 121 13.15 5.92 12.12
C ARG A 121 11.94 5.73 11.21
N VAL A 122 11.08 6.74 11.14
CA VAL A 122 10.22 6.95 9.99
C VAL A 122 11.26 7.15 8.89
N ALA A 123 11.57 6.08 8.17
CA ALA A 123 12.34 6.19 6.96
C ALA A 123 11.66 7.31 6.19
N GLN A 124 12.36 8.42 5.98
CA GLN A 124 11.85 9.48 5.13
C GLN A 124 11.70 8.80 3.78
N VAL A 125 10.46 8.44 3.44
CA VAL A 125 10.12 8.00 2.12
C VAL A 125 10.28 9.24 1.28
N THR A 126 11.48 9.44 0.73
CA THR A 126 11.70 10.42 -0.32
C THR A 126 10.79 9.99 -1.46
N ALA A 127 9.65 10.66 -1.60
CA ALA A 127 8.76 10.43 -2.71
C ALA A 127 9.57 10.71 -3.98
N VAL A 128 9.90 9.65 -4.70
CA VAL A 128 10.55 9.77 -6.00
C VAL A 128 9.48 10.31 -6.95
N PRO A 129 9.71 11.45 -7.63
CA PRO A 129 8.67 12.13 -8.39
C PRO A 129 8.27 11.40 -9.68
N HIS A 130 9.05 10.40 -10.12
CA HIS A 130 8.80 9.62 -11.33
C HIS A 130 9.36 8.20 -11.17
N GLY A 131 9.28 7.37 -12.22
CA GLY A 131 9.58 5.95 -12.07
C GLY A 131 9.51 5.12 -13.33
N GLY A 132 9.55 3.80 -13.12
CA GLY A 132 9.43 2.78 -14.16
C GLY A 132 9.44 1.38 -13.55
N VAL A 133 9.42 0.35 -14.40
CA VAL A 133 9.45 -1.04 -13.95
C VAL A 133 10.81 -1.39 -13.35
N LEU A 134 10.85 -1.84 -12.09
CA LEU A 134 12.07 -2.21 -11.37
C LEU A 134 12.30 -3.73 -11.31
N SER A 135 11.25 -4.53 -11.43
CA SER A 135 11.33 -5.98 -11.37
C SER A 135 10.07 -6.65 -11.92
N TYR A 136 10.15 -7.96 -12.11
CA TYR A 136 9.05 -8.78 -12.61
C TYR A 136 8.84 -10.03 -11.75
N ASN A 137 7.60 -10.51 -11.67
CA ASN A 137 7.30 -11.90 -11.32
C ASN A 137 6.66 -12.57 -12.54
N ILE A 138 7.30 -13.60 -13.08
CA ILE A 138 6.87 -14.29 -14.29
C ILE A 138 6.71 -15.77 -13.94
N ALA A 139 5.47 -16.26 -13.97
CA ALA A 139 5.12 -17.63 -13.57
C ALA A 139 5.73 -18.05 -12.21
N GLY A 140 5.72 -17.14 -11.22
CA GLY A 140 6.26 -17.40 -9.89
C GLY A 140 7.77 -17.15 -9.73
N THR A 141 8.51 -16.90 -10.82
CA THR A 141 9.94 -16.57 -10.75
C THR A 141 10.14 -15.05 -10.72
N ASN A 142 10.93 -14.57 -9.76
CA ASN A 142 11.27 -13.16 -9.65
C ASN A 142 12.48 -12.83 -10.52
N TYR A 143 12.38 -11.74 -11.29
CA TYR A 143 13.45 -11.20 -12.11
C TYR A 143 13.73 -9.76 -11.71
N LYS A 144 14.96 -9.48 -11.29
CA LYS A 144 15.41 -8.10 -11.07
C LYS A 144 15.47 -7.37 -12.42
N GLY A 145 14.94 -6.14 -12.47
CA GLY A 145 15.08 -5.25 -13.62
C GLY A 145 16.46 -4.61 -13.72
N PHE A 146 16.63 -3.80 -14.76
CA PHE A 146 17.75 -2.88 -14.90
C PHE A 146 17.65 -1.80 -13.82
N THR A 147 18.79 -1.38 -13.27
CA THR A 147 18.87 -0.30 -12.29
C THR A 147 19.28 1.00 -13.00
N PRO A 148 18.35 1.94 -13.24
CA PRO A 148 18.65 3.21 -13.90
C PRO A 148 19.62 4.05 -13.06
N TYR A 149 20.18 5.09 -13.68
CA TYR A 149 21.24 5.95 -13.12
C TYR A 149 22.60 5.28 -12.86
N ASN A 150 22.66 3.95 -12.80
CA ASN A 150 23.90 3.19 -12.69
C ASN A 150 24.43 2.83 -14.07
N THR A 151 25.75 2.62 -14.17
CA THR A 151 26.35 2.06 -15.39
C THR A 151 25.74 0.70 -15.74
N PRO A 152 25.54 0.37 -17.04
CA PRO A 152 25.10 -0.96 -17.45
C PRO A 152 26.15 -2.05 -17.19
N VAL A 153 27.43 -1.68 -17.03
CA VAL A 153 28.52 -2.64 -16.81
C VAL A 153 28.28 -3.44 -15.53
N GLY A 154 28.21 -4.76 -15.67
CA GLY A 154 27.97 -5.69 -14.56
C GLY A 154 26.50 -5.93 -14.21
N GLN A 155 25.57 -5.20 -14.83
CA GLN A 155 24.15 -5.50 -14.69
C GLN A 155 23.77 -6.68 -15.57
N THR A 156 22.99 -7.61 -15.02
CA THR A 156 22.42 -8.77 -15.75
C THR A 156 20.93 -8.81 -15.46
N THR A 157 20.11 -8.81 -16.49
CA THR A 157 18.65 -8.76 -16.36
C THR A 157 17.96 -9.17 -17.66
N ILE A 158 16.67 -9.48 -17.56
CA ILE A 158 15.80 -9.67 -18.72
C ILE A 158 15.35 -8.34 -19.33
N GLN A 159 15.46 -7.24 -18.58
CA GLN A 159 15.01 -5.91 -18.99
C GLN A 159 16.02 -5.24 -19.91
N ARG A 160 15.56 -4.45 -20.87
CA ARG A 160 16.43 -3.54 -21.63
C ARG A 160 16.91 -2.39 -20.73
N GLU A 161 18.05 -1.81 -21.09
CA GLU A 161 18.58 -0.62 -20.43
C GLU A 161 17.58 0.55 -20.53
N TRP A 162 17.43 1.27 -19.42
CA TRP A 162 16.68 2.51 -19.32
C TRP A 162 17.38 3.39 -18.28
N ASP A 163 17.68 4.64 -18.63
CA ASP A 163 18.77 5.37 -17.96
C ASP A 163 18.29 6.32 -16.86
N SER A 164 17.03 6.76 -16.92
CA SER A 164 16.44 7.66 -15.92
C SER A 164 14.95 7.40 -15.74
N TYR A 165 14.38 7.99 -14.69
CA TYR A 165 12.94 8.02 -14.43
C TYR A 165 12.21 9.09 -15.24
N ASP A 166 12.89 9.81 -16.15
CA ASP A 166 12.26 10.90 -16.89
C ASP A 166 11.30 10.36 -17.96
N PRO A 167 10.16 11.02 -18.20
CA PRO A 167 9.26 10.61 -19.27
C PRO A 167 9.84 10.88 -20.64
N ILE A 168 9.45 10.04 -21.59
CA ILE A 168 9.42 10.44 -22.99
C ILE A 168 8.17 11.30 -23.19
N THR A 169 8.30 12.51 -23.73
CA THR A 169 7.16 13.44 -23.91
C THR A 169 6.70 13.56 -25.35
N THR A 170 7.43 12.97 -26.30
CA THR A 170 7.14 13.05 -27.73
C THR A 170 6.69 11.69 -28.26
N PRO A 171 5.45 11.54 -28.79
CA PRO A 171 4.95 10.26 -29.30
C PRO A 171 5.69 9.75 -30.56
N ALA A 172 6.44 10.62 -31.23
CA ALA A 172 7.30 10.27 -32.37
C ALA A 172 8.76 9.96 -31.95
N SER A 173 9.08 9.91 -30.65
CA SER A 173 10.45 9.66 -30.18
C SER A 173 10.97 8.30 -30.64
N GLY A 174 12.21 8.25 -31.13
CA GLY A 174 12.88 7.01 -31.50
C GLY A 174 13.08 6.02 -30.34
N ASN A 175 13.03 6.54 -29.10
CA ASN A 175 13.21 5.76 -27.87
C ASN A 175 11.89 5.23 -27.30
N LEU A 176 10.74 5.50 -27.95
CA LEU A 176 9.43 5.18 -27.40
C LEU A 176 9.16 3.66 -27.24
N ALA A 177 9.91 2.82 -27.96
CA ALA A 177 9.76 1.37 -27.84
C ALA A 177 10.13 0.87 -26.44
N CYS A 178 11.34 1.19 -25.95
CA CYS A 178 11.93 0.57 -24.75
C CYS A 178 12.72 1.54 -23.87
N ASN A 179 12.30 2.80 -23.81
CA ASN A 179 12.99 3.89 -23.11
C ASN A 179 14.33 4.30 -23.76
N ALA A 180 14.96 5.33 -23.20
CA ALA A 180 16.29 5.79 -23.55
C ALA A 180 17.35 5.19 -22.60
N ASN A 181 18.45 4.62 -23.09
CA ASN A 181 18.79 4.35 -24.50
C ASN A 181 18.11 3.08 -25.09
N GLY A 182 17.44 2.25 -24.27
CA GLY A 182 16.74 1.03 -24.71
C GLY A 182 17.68 -0.11 -25.17
N ALA A 183 18.97 -0.02 -24.82
CA ALA A 183 20.01 -0.87 -25.36
C ALA A 183 19.97 -2.30 -24.81
N SER A 184 20.55 -3.20 -25.60
CA SER A 184 20.82 -4.57 -25.21
C SER A 184 22.07 -4.63 -24.34
N LEU A 185 22.03 -5.43 -23.27
CA LEU A 185 23.19 -5.70 -22.42
C LEU A 185 24.15 -6.75 -23.03
N GLY A 186 23.97 -7.10 -24.31
CA GLY A 186 24.83 -8.06 -25.01
C GLY A 186 24.81 -9.44 -24.34
N SER A 187 26.00 -9.96 -23.99
CA SER A 187 26.13 -11.25 -23.30
C SER A 187 25.53 -11.26 -21.89
N ALA A 188 25.30 -10.10 -21.28
CA ALA A 188 24.66 -9.97 -19.98
C ALA A 188 23.13 -9.88 -20.06
N GLN A 189 22.56 -9.81 -21.27
CA GLN A 189 21.12 -9.77 -21.49
C GLN A 189 20.53 -11.17 -21.33
N LEU A 190 19.56 -11.29 -20.42
CA LEU A 190 18.83 -12.54 -20.17
C LEU A 190 17.47 -12.54 -20.88
N SER A 191 16.84 -13.72 -20.91
CA SER A 191 15.43 -13.88 -21.29
C SER A 191 14.72 -14.77 -20.28
N ALA A 192 13.51 -14.40 -19.85
CA ALA A 192 12.69 -15.23 -18.97
C ALA A 192 12.00 -16.34 -19.79
N THR A 193 12.31 -17.61 -19.49
CA THR A 193 11.62 -18.74 -20.13
C THR A 193 10.27 -18.96 -19.44
N VAL A 194 9.18 -18.94 -20.20
CA VAL A 194 7.82 -18.98 -19.65
C VAL A 194 6.83 -19.60 -20.64
N ALA A 195 5.82 -20.33 -20.16
CA ALA A 195 4.78 -20.87 -21.03
C ALA A 195 3.78 -19.79 -21.49
N ALA A 196 3.31 -19.85 -22.74
CA ALA A 196 2.16 -19.05 -23.16
C ALA A 196 0.95 -19.32 -22.24
N GLY A 197 0.13 -18.30 -21.96
CA GLY A 197 -0.95 -18.38 -20.96
C GLY A 197 -0.52 -18.03 -19.52
N SER A 198 0.78 -17.87 -19.27
CA SER A 198 1.28 -17.52 -17.94
C SER A 198 1.03 -16.05 -17.60
N ARG A 199 0.95 -15.77 -16.29
CA ARG A 199 0.87 -14.41 -15.75
C ARG A 199 2.25 -13.77 -15.68
N VAL A 200 2.32 -12.49 -16.03
CA VAL A 200 3.49 -11.61 -15.89
C VAL A 200 3.08 -10.42 -15.06
N THR A 201 3.75 -10.21 -13.93
CA THR A 201 3.57 -9.03 -13.08
C THR A 201 4.79 -8.13 -13.23
N ALA A 202 4.58 -6.87 -13.59
CA ALA A 202 5.59 -5.81 -13.50
C ALA A 202 5.42 -5.04 -12.19
N TYR A 203 6.52 -4.79 -11.48
CA TYR A 203 6.56 -4.00 -10.26
C TYR A 203 7.30 -2.69 -10.51
N TYR A 204 6.63 -1.60 -10.20
CA TYR A 204 7.16 -0.25 -10.28
C TYR A 204 7.76 0.18 -8.94
N ASN A 205 8.52 1.27 -8.94
CA ASN A 205 8.75 2.02 -7.71
C ASN A 205 7.43 2.55 -7.13
N GLN A 206 7.50 3.29 -6.01
CA GLN A 206 6.35 4.03 -5.48
C GLN A 206 5.87 5.05 -6.52
N TRP A 207 4.91 4.65 -7.34
CA TRP A 207 4.49 5.40 -8.51
C TRP A 207 3.63 6.59 -8.08
N PRO A 208 3.98 7.83 -8.48
CA PRO A 208 3.33 9.01 -7.92
C PRO A 208 2.12 9.51 -8.72
N HIS A 209 1.89 8.99 -9.93
CA HIS A 209 0.81 9.47 -10.79
C HIS A 209 -0.36 8.50 -10.81
N THR A 210 -1.58 9.01 -10.63
CA THR A 210 -2.79 8.18 -10.59
C THR A 210 -3.72 8.40 -11.78
N ILE A 211 -3.36 9.31 -12.71
CA ILE A 211 -4.20 9.70 -13.85
C ILE A 211 -3.50 9.32 -15.16
N GLY A 212 -4.14 8.41 -15.89
CA GLY A 212 -3.70 7.95 -17.19
C GLY A 212 -3.78 6.42 -17.34
N PRO A 213 -3.68 5.92 -18.58
CA PRO A 213 -3.80 4.50 -18.84
C PRO A 213 -2.54 3.71 -18.45
N VAL A 214 -2.73 2.41 -18.29
CA VAL A 214 -1.70 1.36 -18.31
C VAL A 214 -1.90 0.55 -19.58
N MET A 215 -0.82 0.23 -20.29
CA MET A 215 -0.85 -0.57 -21.51
C MET A 215 0.29 -1.59 -21.51
N VAL A 216 0.00 -2.81 -21.94
CA VAL A 216 0.99 -3.87 -22.07
C VAL A 216 0.97 -4.42 -23.49
N TYR A 217 2.15 -4.49 -24.10
CA TYR A 217 2.37 -4.93 -25.46
C TYR A 217 3.33 -6.10 -25.50
N MET A 218 3.28 -6.87 -26.57
CA MET A 218 4.29 -7.85 -26.92
C MET A 218 4.70 -7.69 -28.37
N ALA A 219 5.90 -8.17 -28.71
CA ALA A 219 6.36 -8.25 -30.09
C ALA A 219 7.20 -9.51 -30.26
N LYS A 220 6.98 -10.26 -31.35
CA LYS A 220 7.81 -11.42 -31.66
C LYS A 220 9.15 -10.95 -32.21
N CYS A 221 10.24 -11.51 -31.70
CA CYS A 221 11.58 -11.27 -32.23
C CYS A 221 11.80 -12.14 -33.48
N PRO A 222 12.49 -11.64 -34.52
CA PRO A 222 12.79 -12.42 -35.74
C PRO A 222 13.77 -13.57 -35.48
N GLY A 223 14.46 -13.51 -34.33
CA GLY A 223 15.40 -14.49 -33.82
C GLY A 223 15.60 -14.19 -32.33
N SER A 224 16.86 -14.04 -31.90
CA SER A 224 17.13 -13.60 -30.52
C SER A 224 16.65 -12.16 -30.27
N CYS A 225 15.94 -11.94 -29.17
CA CYS A 225 15.57 -10.58 -28.75
C CYS A 225 16.78 -9.73 -28.33
N THR A 226 17.86 -10.37 -27.87
CA THR A 226 19.10 -9.69 -27.48
C THR A 226 19.71 -8.89 -28.63
N SER A 227 19.60 -9.38 -29.88
CA SER A 227 20.10 -8.70 -31.09
C SER A 227 19.03 -7.90 -31.84
N ALA A 228 17.76 -8.01 -31.47
CA ALA A 228 16.67 -7.35 -32.17
C ALA A 228 16.62 -5.84 -31.87
N ASN A 229 16.26 -5.02 -32.86
CA ASN A 229 15.96 -3.61 -32.64
C ASN A 229 14.47 -3.45 -32.28
N PRO A 230 14.12 -3.07 -31.03
CA PRO A 230 12.73 -2.98 -30.60
C PRO A 230 11.88 -2.00 -31.41
N SER A 231 12.47 -0.91 -31.92
CA SER A 231 11.75 0.11 -32.71
C SER A 231 11.37 -0.38 -34.10
N SER A 232 11.96 -1.48 -34.58
CA SER A 232 11.62 -2.10 -35.87
C SER A 232 10.55 -3.20 -35.76
N LEU A 233 10.23 -3.64 -34.54
CA LEU A 233 9.35 -4.79 -34.33
C LEU A 233 7.88 -4.45 -34.55
N SER A 234 7.09 -5.46 -34.90
CA SER A 234 5.63 -5.39 -34.95
C SER A 234 5.04 -5.71 -33.57
N TRP A 235 4.61 -4.68 -32.87
CA TRP A 235 4.03 -4.75 -31.54
C TRP A 235 2.52 -4.96 -31.61
N PHE A 236 1.99 -5.76 -30.68
CA PHE A 236 0.57 -5.95 -30.46
C PHE A 236 0.24 -5.77 -28.99
N LYS A 237 -0.93 -5.18 -28.70
CA LYS A 237 -1.37 -4.93 -27.34
C LYS A 237 -2.01 -6.19 -26.75
N ILE A 238 -1.64 -6.59 -25.54
CA ILE A 238 -2.21 -7.76 -24.84
C ILE A 238 -3.09 -7.38 -23.66
N ASP A 239 -2.93 -6.17 -23.13
CA ASP A 239 -3.68 -5.69 -21.97
C ASP A 239 -3.71 -4.16 -21.92
N GLN A 240 -4.77 -3.60 -21.35
CA GLN A 240 -4.88 -2.16 -21.07
C GLN A 240 -5.93 -1.86 -20.01
N ALA A 241 -5.73 -0.75 -19.31
CA ALA A 241 -6.77 -0.10 -18.50
C ALA A 241 -6.65 1.42 -18.65
N GLY A 242 -7.75 2.08 -19.01
CA GLY A 242 -7.84 3.53 -19.17
C GLY A 242 -8.58 4.18 -18.00
N LEU A 243 -9.54 5.04 -18.30
CA LEU A 243 -10.51 5.53 -17.32
C LEU A 243 -11.53 4.41 -17.04
N ILE A 244 -11.61 3.94 -15.79
CA ILE A 244 -12.46 2.81 -15.37
C ILE A 244 -13.82 3.30 -14.90
N SER A 245 -13.85 4.40 -14.15
CA SER A 245 -15.08 5.00 -13.62
C SER A 245 -14.86 6.46 -13.21
N GLY A 246 -15.91 7.27 -13.20
CA GLY A 246 -15.84 8.68 -12.84
C GLY A 246 -15.47 9.58 -14.03
N THR A 247 -14.93 10.77 -13.76
CA THR A 247 -14.53 11.74 -14.80
C THR A 247 -13.02 11.73 -15.03
N LEU A 248 -12.54 12.39 -16.08
CA LEU A 248 -11.10 12.44 -16.38
C LEU A 248 -10.24 12.94 -15.19
N THR A 249 -10.73 13.90 -14.41
CA THR A 249 -9.97 14.54 -13.33
C THR A 249 -10.12 13.87 -11.95
N THR A 250 -11.22 13.14 -11.72
CA THR A 250 -11.54 12.57 -10.39
C THR A 250 -11.79 11.07 -10.42
N GLY A 251 -11.77 10.48 -11.61
CA GLY A 251 -12.08 9.08 -11.82
C GLY A 251 -10.96 8.14 -11.41
N LEU A 252 -11.32 6.87 -11.33
CA LEU A 252 -10.38 5.78 -11.17
C LEU A 252 -9.78 5.44 -12.54
N TRP A 253 -8.47 5.56 -12.64
CA TRP A 253 -7.70 5.18 -13.83
C TRP A 253 -6.92 3.89 -13.61
N GLY A 254 -6.46 3.26 -14.70
CA GLY A 254 -5.55 2.13 -14.66
C GLY A 254 -4.31 2.39 -13.79
N GLN A 255 -3.71 3.58 -13.89
CA GLN A 255 -2.59 3.95 -13.01
C GLN A 255 -2.98 4.03 -11.53
N GLY A 256 -4.17 4.55 -11.22
CA GLY A 256 -4.70 4.53 -9.86
C GLY A 256 -4.87 3.11 -9.31
N GLN A 257 -5.36 2.17 -10.12
CA GLN A 257 -5.42 0.75 -9.76
C GLN A 257 -4.02 0.13 -9.57
N LEU A 258 -3.06 0.46 -10.44
CA LEU A 258 -1.67 0.00 -10.33
C LEU A 258 -1.06 0.41 -8.99
N VAL A 259 -1.22 1.69 -8.60
CA VAL A 259 -0.73 2.22 -7.33
C VAL A 259 -1.39 1.50 -6.16
N ALA A 260 -2.72 1.34 -6.19
CA ALA A 260 -3.47 0.64 -5.16
C ALA A 260 -3.08 -0.85 -5.04
N ASN A 261 -2.66 -1.47 -6.14
CA ASN A 261 -2.18 -2.84 -6.21
C ASN A 261 -0.68 -2.95 -5.92
N ASN A 262 -0.21 -2.26 -4.88
CA ASN A 262 1.18 -2.28 -4.44
C ASN A 262 2.18 -1.92 -5.57
N ASN A 263 1.83 -0.90 -6.37
CA ASN A 263 2.62 -0.44 -7.51
C ASN A 263 2.92 -1.56 -8.53
N SER A 264 1.94 -2.40 -8.82
CA SER A 264 2.13 -3.55 -9.71
C SER A 264 0.98 -3.75 -10.69
N TRP A 265 1.32 -4.24 -11.88
CA TRP A 265 0.36 -4.59 -12.91
C TRP A 265 0.60 -6.02 -13.38
N THR A 266 -0.46 -6.85 -13.39
CA THR A 266 -0.38 -8.22 -13.86
C THR A 266 -1.19 -8.42 -15.13
N SER A 267 -0.52 -8.85 -16.20
CA SER A 267 -1.14 -9.25 -17.46
C SER A 267 -0.93 -10.75 -17.72
N THR A 268 -1.72 -11.32 -18.61
CA THR A 268 -1.60 -12.74 -19.02
C THR A 268 -1.11 -12.81 -20.44
N ILE A 269 -0.05 -13.58 -20.69
CA ILE A 269 0.45 -13.85 -22.04
C ILE A 269 -0.65 -14.62 -22.79
N PRO A 270 -1.10 -14.19 -23.99
CA PRO A 270 -2.10 -14.94 -24.73
C PRO A 270 -1.67 -16.39 -24.99
N ALA A 271 -2.51 -17.35 -24.59
CA ALA A 271 -2.17 -18.78 -24.59
C ALA A 271 -1.99 -19.37 -26.01
N SER A 272 -2.59 -18.74 -27.02
CA SER A 272 -2.53 -19.18 -28.41
C SER A 272 -1.28 -18.73 -29.16
N LEU A 273 -0.42 -17.89 -28.56
CA LEU A 273 0.83 -17.46 -29.17
C LEU A 273 1.74 -18.65 -29.47
N PRO A 274 2.44 -18.65 -30.60
CA PRO A 274 3.46 -19.66 -30.87
C PRO A 274 4.69 -19.45 -29.97
N ALA A 275 5.40 -20.54 -29.72
CA ALA A 275 6.69 -20.52 -29.06
C ALA A 275 7.71 -19.60 -29.79
N GLY A 276 8.71 -19.14 -29.05
CA GLY A 276 9.82 -18.34 -29.57
C GLY A 276 10.16 -17.16 -28.68
N GLU A 277 11.03 -16.28 -29.13
CA GLU A 277 11.43 -15.11 -28.35
C GLU A 277 10.54 -13.90 -28.62
N TYR A 278 10.20 -13.20 -27.54
CA TYR A 278 9.32 -12.04 -27.55
C TYR A 278 9.86 -10.95 -26.64
N PHE A 279 9.59 -9.70 -26.98
CA PHE A 279 9.55 -8.64 -25.99
C PHE A 279 8.17 -8.59 -25.33
N ILE A 280 8.16 -8.22 -24.06
CA ILE A 280 6.99 -7.64 -23.39
C ILE A 280 7.33 -6.20 -23.00
N ARG A 281 6.47 -5.26 -23.35
CA ARG A 281 6.61 -3.82 -23.10
C ARG A 281 5.47 -3.37 -22.20
N HIS A 282 5.80 -2.82 -21.04
CA HIS A 282 4.84 -2.20 -20.13
C HIS A 282 4.96 -0.69 -20.27
N GLU A 283 3.83 0.01 -20.31
CA GLU A 283 3.80 1.45 -20.47
C GLU A 283 2.76 2.11 -19.58
N LEU A 284 3.20 3.17 -18.90
CA LEU A 284 2.33 4.15 -18.28
C LEU A 284 2.32 5.41 -19.14
N LEU A 285 1.14 5.98 -19.39
CA LEU A 285 0.99 7.30 -20.02
C LEU A 285 0.37 8.24 -18.99
N ALA A 286 1.17 9.03 -18.29
CA ALA A 286 0.67 10.00 -17.32
C ALA A 286 0.12 11.25 -18.04
N LEU A 287 -1.08 11.68 -17.64
CA LEU A 287 -1.85 12.74 -18.30
C LEU A 287 -2.14 13.94 -17.39
N HIS A 288 -1.43 14.03 -16.26
CA HIS A 288 -1.68 15.05 -15.26
C HIS A 288 -1.24 16.47 -15.70
N THR A 289 -0.42 16.58 -16.74
CA THR A 289 -0.01 17.87 -17.31
C THR A 289 -0.72 18.10 -18.64
N SER A 290 -1.51 19.18 -18.73
CA SER A 290 -2.32 19.49 -19.91
C SER A 290 -1.49 19.53 -21.18
N ASN A 291 -1.93 18.79 -22.20
CA ASN A 291 -1.31 18.74 -23.53
C ASN A 291 0.15 18.28 -23.55
N GLN A 292 0.64 17.69 -22.46
CA GLN A 292 2.02 17.20 -22.34
C GLN A 292 1.98 15.73 -21.89
N PRO A 293 1.80 14.78 -22.84
CA PRO A 293 1.83 13.36 -22.51
C PRO A 293 3.19 12.97 -21.93
N GLN A 294 3.18 12.07 -20.96
CA GLN A 294 4.38 11.54 -20.35
C GLN A 294 4.36 10.01 -20.43
N PHE A 295 5.15 9.46 -21.36
CA PHE A 295 5.26 8.04 -21.63
C PHE A 295 6.41 7.42 -20.81
N TYR A 296 6.14 6.30 -20.14
CA TYR A 296 7.10 5.52 -19.35
C TYR A 296 7.11 4.06 -19.81
N PRO A 297 7.84 3.74 -20.90
CA PRO A 297 7.87 2.40 -21.45
C PRO A 297 9.11 1.62 -21.01
N GLU A 298 8.95 0.41 -20.48
CA GLU A 298 10.05 -0.52 -20.25
C GLU A 298 9.81 -1.88 -20.90
N CYS A 299 10.89 -2.48 -21.41
CA CYS A 299 10.85 -3.76 -22.13
C CYS A 299 11.61 -4.87 -21.40
N ALA A 300 11.06 -6.08 -21.41
CA ALA A 300 11.74 -7.29 -20.98
C ALA A 300 11.69 -8.40 -22.05
N GLN A 301 12.70 -9.26 -22.06
CA GLN A 301 12.82 -10.38 -22.99
C GLN A 301 12.21 -11.65 -22.40
N LEU A 302 11.37 -12.31 -23.20
CA LEU A 302 10.73 -13.58 -22.89
C LEU A 302 11.12 -14.64 -23.92
N LYS A 303 11.27 -15.87 -23.47
CA LYS A 303 11.35 -17.06 -24.33
C LYS A 303 10.11 -17.91 -24.06
N LEU A 304 9.12 -17.79 -24.94
CA LEU A 304 7.87 -18.51 -24.82
C LEU A 304 8.05 -19.99 -25.16
N THR A 305 7.55 -20.85 -24.28
CA THR A 305 7.43 -22.30 -24.49
C THR A 305 5.96 -22.71 -24.62
N GLY A 306 5.73 -23.86 -25.26
CA GLY A 306 4.37 -24.31 -25.56
C GLY A 306 3.60 -23.31 -26.42
N GLY A 307 2.28 -23.24 -26.21
CA GLY A 307 1.38 -22.30 -26.86
C GLY A 307 0.62 -22.88 -28.05
N GLY A 308 0.14 -21.99 -28.92
CA GLY A 308 -0.66 -22.32 -30.10
C GLY A 308 0.01 -21.90 -31.40
N SER A 309 -0.79 -21.66 -32.42
CA SER A 309 -0.33 -21.21 -33.75
C SER A 309 -0.91 -19.86 -34.16
N SER A 310 -1.64 -19.18 -33.27
CA SER A 310 -2.28 -17.90 -33.57
C SER A 310 -1.29 -16.76 -33.41
N SER A 311 -1.20 -15.91 -34.42
CA SER A 311 -0.41 -14.68 -34.37
C SER A 311 -1.28 -13.48 -34.73
N PRO A 312 -1.08 -12.32 -34.07
CA PRO A 312 -1.77 -11.09 -34.43
C PRO A 312 -1.38 -10.66 -35.84
N SER A 313 -2.32 -10.04 -36.54
CA SER A 313 -2.13 -9.52 -37.90
C SER A 313 -2.93 -8.23 -38.12
N GLY A 314 -2.68 -7.53 -39.22
CA GLY A 314 -3.45 -6.34 -39.62
C GLY A 314 -3.48 -5.26 -38.54
N SER A 315 -4.68 -4.85 -38.15
CA SER A 315 -4.93 -3.73 -37.22
C SER A 315 -4.42 -3.93 -35.79
N TYR A 316 -3.98 -5.15 -35.43
CA TYR A 316 -3.36 -5.42 -34.13
C TYR A 316 -1.87 -5.06 -34.08
N LEU A 317 -1.21 -4.91 -35.23
CA LEU A 317 0.22 -4.68 -35.32
C LEU A 317 0.55 -3.19 -35.54
N VAL A 318 1.48 -2.68 -34.74
CA VAL A 318 2.00 -1.30 -34.82
C VAL A 318 3.50 -1.26 -34.56
N GLN A 319 4.13 -0.10 -34.77
CA GLN A 319 5.53 0.15 -34.42
C GLN A 319 5.63 1.28 -33.39
N PHE A 320 6.72 1.29 -32.62
CA PHE A 320 7.05 2.38 -31.70
C PHE A 320 8.41 2.98 -32.08
N PRO A 321 8.48 4.26 -32.51
CA PRO A 321 7.36 5.19 -32.72
C PRO A 321 6.46 4.81 -33.90
N GLY A 322 5.25 5.38 -33.95
CA GLY A 322 4.29 5.20 -35.06
C GLY A 322 2.87 4.85 -34.59
N ALA A 323 2.74 4.08 -33.51
CA ALA A 323 1.46 3.68 -32.93
C ALA A 323 0.66 4.86 -32.35
N TYR A 324 1.37 5.90 -31.90
CA TYR A 324 0.79 7.09 -31.27
C TYR A 324 1.09 8.32 -32.11
N LYS A 325 0.12 9.22 -32.17
CA LYS A 325 0.23 10.54 -32.80
C LYS A 325 -0.10 11.60 -31.76
N ALA A 326 0.53 12.77 -31.90
CA ALA A 326 0.16 13.93 -31.08
C ALA A 326 -1.31 14.32 -31.26
N SER A 327 -1.92 14.03 -32.42
CA SER A 327 -3.34 14.26 -32.70
C SER A 327 -4.28 13.22 -32.10
N ASP A 328 -3.78 12.14 -31.50
CA ASP A 328 -4.66 11.13 -30.89
C ASP A 328 -5.33 11.74 -29.65
N PRO A 329 -6.66 11.62 -29.51
CA PRO A 329 -7.40 12.30 -28.44
C PRO A 329 -7.03 11.82 -27.03
N GLY A 330 -6.43 10.64 -26.92
CA GLY A 330 -5.91 10.11 -25.66
C GLY A 330 -4.46 10.49 -25.34
N VAL A 331 -3.75 11.13 -26.26
CA VAL A 331 -2.32 11.48 -26.12
C VAL A 331 -2.17 12.94 -25.71
N THR A 332 -2.52 13.87 -26.60
CA THR A 332 -2.47 15.31 -26.28
C THR A 332 -3.83 15.74 -25.80
N ILE A 333 -4.02 15.70 -24.49
CA ILE A 333 -5.30 16.00 -23.83
C ILE A 333 -5.09 17.00 -22.70
N ASP A 334 -6.00 17.96 -22.60
CA ASP A 334 -6.20 18.76 -21.41
C ASP A 334 -7.41 18.23 -20.64
N ILE A 335 -7.14 17.45 -19.59
CA ILE A 335 -8.18 16.82 -18.78
C ILE A 335 -8.95 17.85 -17.93
N TYR A 336 -8.33 18.97 -17.59
CA TYR A 336 -8.91 19.96 -16.67
C TYR A 336 -9.96 20.86 -17.34
N SER A 337 -9.86 21.06 -18.65
CA SER A 337 -10.91 21.71 -19.44
C SER A 337 -12.10 20.80 -19.75
N GLN A 338 -12.04 19.52 -19.36
CA GLN A 338 -13.06 18.50 -19.64
C GLN A 338 -13.56 17.81 -18.36
N PRO A 339 -13.99 18.55 -17.31
CA PRO A 339 -14.21 18.00 -15.98
C PRO A 339 -15.39 17.01 -15.88
N THR A 340 -16.31 17.04 -16.85
CA THR A 340 -17.52 16.19 -16.89
C THR A 340 -17.37 14.99 -17.82
N VAL A 341 -16.28 14.89 -18.59
CA VAL A 341 -16.07 13.76 -19.52
C VAL A 341 -15.80 12.48 -18.72
N THR A 342 -16.56 11.44 -19.03
CA THR A 342 -16.52 10.13 -18.34
C THR A 342 -15.93 9.02 -19.19
N THR A 343 -15.44 9.35 -20.38
CA THR A 343 -14.86 8.39 -21.34
C THR A 343 -13.46 8.81 -21.75
N TYR A 344 -12.59 7.83 -21.99
CA TYR A 344 -11.23 8.08 -22.49
C TYR A 344 -10.89 7.03 -23.56
N THR A 345 -10.42 7.49 -24.72
CA THR A 345 -9.95 6.60 -25.80
C THR A 345 -8.47 6.29 -25.57
N ILE A 346 -8.18 5.04 -25.19
CA ILE A 346 -6.80 4.58 -24.98
C ILE A 346 -6.07 4.55 -26.34
N PRO A 347 -4.87 5.14 -26.45
CA PRO A 347 -4.14 5.19 -27.71
C PRO A 347 -3.60 3.82 -28.16
N GLY A 348 -3.24 3.72 -29.44
CA GLY A 348 -2.69 2.51 -30.04
C GLY A 348 -3.74 1.50 -30.52
N PRO A 349 -3.32 0.29 -30.91
CA PRO A 349 -4.19 -0.71 -31.53
C PRO A 349 -5.17 -1.33 -30.51
N PRO A 350 -6.19 -2.06 -31.00
CA PRO A 350 -7.03 -2.92 -30.16
C PRO A 350 -6.20 -3.98 -29.41
N VAL A 351 -6.74 -4.46 -28.28
CA VAL A 351 -6.15 -5.58 -27.53
C VAL A 351 -6.35 -6.89 -28.31
N TRP A 352 -5.26 -7.61 -28.55
CA TRP A 352 -5.28 -8.96 -29.10
C TRP A 352 -5.27 -9.99 -27.96
N ARG A 353 -6.28 -10.86 -27.91
CA ARG A 353 -6.50 -11.80 -26.80
C ARG A 353 -6.07 -13.24 -27.08
N GLY A 354 -5.64 -13.53 -28.31
CA GLY A 354 -5.25 -14.87 -28.74
C GLY A 354 -6.10 -15.43 -29.86
#